data_AF-A0A940EE96-F1
#
_entry.id   AF-A0A940EE96-F1
#
_cell.length_a   1.000
_cell.length_b   1.000
_cell.length_c   1.000
_cell.angle_alpha   90.00
_cell.angle_beta   90.00
_cell.angle_gamma   90.00
#
_symmetry.space_group_name_H-M   'P 1'
#
loop_
_entity.id
_entity.type
_entity.pdbx_description
1 polymer ?
#
loop_
_entity_poly.entity_id
_entity_poly.type
_entity_poly.pdbx_seq_one_letter_code
_entity_poly.pdbx_strand_id
1 'polypeptide(L)' 'MHDHTSMTLHFYRSGTHGIRLVSDDIQGLELESEDTRVLAEQLGRILLNHAIRRLTPPPVE' A
#
# COMPACT_ATOMS: atom_id res chain seq x y z
N MET A 1 1.14 0.57 26.01
CA MET A 1 1.22 1.36 24.76
C MET A 1 1.06 0.38 23.62
N HIS A 2 0.13 0.62 22.70
CA HIS A 2 0.05 -0.17 21.46
C HIS A 2 0.83 0.60 20.41
N ASP A 3 1.78 -0.07 19.76
CA ASP A 3 2.47 0.50 18.61
C ASP A 3 1.46 0.64 17.47
N HIS A 4 1.47 1.80 16.82
CA HIS A 4 0.59 2.10 15.71
C HIS A 4 1.40 2.65 14.54
N THR A 5 0.93 2.39 13.33
CA THR A 5 1.45 2.97 12.09
C THR A 5 0.28 3.34 11.20
N SER A 6 0.45 4.40 10.41
CA SER A 6 -0.53 4.86 9.44
C SER A 6 0.15 5.13 8.10
N MET A 7 -0.64 5.22 7.03
CA MET A 7 -0.19 5.72 5.73
C MET A 7 -1.34 6.36 4.97
N THR A 8 -1.00 7.17 3.97
CA THR A 8 -1.92 7.83 3.06
C THR A 8 -1.88 7.15 1.69
N LEU A 9 -3.07 6.86 1.15
CA LEU A 9 -3.26 6.27 -0.17
C LEU A 9 -4.05 7.24 -1.05
N HIS A 10 -3.55 7.50 -2.25
CA HIS A 10 -4.24 8.32 -3.25
C HIS A 10 -4.75 7.44 -4.38
N PHE A 11 -6.05 7.54 -4.68
CA PHE A 11 -6.71 6.77 -5.73
C PHE A 11 -7.13 7.70 -6.87
N TYR A 12 -6.78 7.31 -8.08
CA TYR A 12 -7.10 8.03 -9.30
C TYR A 12 -7.83 7.10 -10.25
N ARG A 13 -8.77 7.63 -11.02
CA ARG A 13 -9.28 6.92 -12.18
C ARG A 13 -8.21 6.92 -13.27
N SER A 14 -7.89 5.75 -13.81
CA SER A 14 -7.05 5.61 -15.01
C SER A 14 -7.92 5.12 -16.17
N GLY A 15 -7.95 5.86 -17.28
CA GLY A 15 -8.79 5.52 -18.42
C GLY A 15 -10.29 5.42 -18.10
N THR A 16 -10.99 4.52 -18.78
CA THR A 16 -12.45 4.35 -18.63
C THR A 16 -12.83 3.48 -17.43
N HIS A 17 -12.04 2.45 -17.10
CA HIS A 17 -12.37 1.50 -16.03
C HIS A 17 -11.21 1.20 -15.05
N GLY A 18 -10.02 1.76 -15.28
CA GLY A 18 -8.86 1.56 -14.44
C GLY A 18 -8.86 2.37 -13.16
N ILE A 19 -8.18 1.85 -12.15
CA ILE A 19 -7.81 2.57 -10.93
C ILE A 19 -6.29 2.57 -10.83
N ARG A 20 -5.72 3.76 -10.66
CA ARG A 20 -4.31 3.97 -10.30
C ARG A 20 -4.22 4.36 -8.82
N LEU A 21 -3.29 3.76 -8.10
CA LEU A 21 -3.03 4.00 -6.69
C LEU A 21 -1.56 4.37 -6.49
N VAL A 22 -1.32 5.37 -5.64
CA VAL A 22 0.02 5.73 -5.16
C VAL A 22 0.01 6.04 -3.66
N SER A 23 1.17 6.07 -3.04
CA SER A 23 1.33 6.48 -1.63
C SER A 23 2.58 7.32 -1.44
N ASP A 24 2.49 8.37 -0.61
CA ASP A 24 3.63 9.19 -0.23
C ASP A 24 4.51 8.50 0.81
N ASP A 25 3.94 7.56 1.58
CA ASP A 25 4.61 6.84 2.67
C ASP A 25 5.41 5.61 2.17
N ILE A 26 5.15 5.16 0.95
CA ILE A 26 5.82 4.02 0.32
C ILE A 26 6.45 4.49 -0.99
N GLN A 27 7.75 4.77 -0.94
CA GLN A 27 8.50 5.20 -2.11
C GLN A 27 8.39 4.19 -3.26
N GLY A 28 7.90 4.64 -4.41
CA GLY A 28 7.74 3.83 -5.60
C GLY A 28 6.48 2.96 -5.61
N LEU A 29 5.56 3.11 -4.65
CA LEU A 29 4.26 2.45 -4.73
C LEU A 29 3.42 3.12 -5.81
N GLU A 30 3.28 2.43 -6.94
CA GLU A 30 2.38 2.77 -8.02
C GLU A 30 1.74 1.49 -8.53
N LEU A 31 0.43 1.35 -8.34
CA LEU A 31 -0.36 0.22 -8.86
C LEU A 31 -1.41 0.76 -9.82
N GLU A 32 -1.64 0.05 -10.92
CA GLU A 32 -2.70 0.39 -11.87
C GLU A 32 -3.34 -0.88 -12.41
N SER A 33 -4.67 -0.96 -12.39
CA SER A 33 -5.41 -2.07 -13.00
C SER A 33 -6.86 -1.69 -13.31
N GLU A 34 -7.40 -2.29 -14.36
CA GLU A 34 -8.84 -2.30 -14.66
C GLU A 34 -9.58 -3.41 -13.88
N ASP A 35 -8.87 -4.41 -13.35
CA ASP A 35 -9.44 -5.42 -12.47
C ASP A 35 -9.23 -5.03 -11.00
N THR A 36 -10.31 -4.59 -10.35
CA THR A 36 -10.26 -4.17 -8.94
C THR A 36 -9.90 -5.30 -8.00
N ARG A 37 -10.12 -6.58 -8.36
CA ARG A 37 -9.74 -7.72 -7.51
C ARG A 37 -8.23 -7.92 -7.49
N VAL A 38 -7.59 -7.82 -8.66
CA VAL A 38 -6.13 -7.87 -8.78
C VAL A 38 -5.50 -6.72 -7.99
N LEU A 39 -6.04 -5.51 -8.15
CA LEU A 39 -5.57 -4.34 -7.42
C LEU A 39 -5.69 -4.50 -5.90
N ALA A 40 -6.82 -5.04 -5.41
CA ALA A 40 -7.05 -5.26 -3.99
C ALA A 40 -6.07 -6.27 -3.39
N GLU A 41 -5.77 -7.37 -4.10
CA GLU A 41 -4.81 -8.38 -3.64
C GLU A 41 -3.39 -7.80 -3.56
N GLN A 42 -2.96 -7.08 -4.60
CA GLN A 42 -1.66 -6.42 -4.64
C GLN A 42 -1.51 -5.40 -3.51
N LEU A 43 -2.51 -4.53 -3.34
CA LEU A 43 -2.53 -3.53 -2.29
C LEU A 43 -2.48 -4.19 -0.90
N GLY A 44 -3.31 -5.20 -0.64
CA GLY A 44 -3.37 -5.89 0.65
C GLY A 44 -2.02 -6.47 1.07
N ARG A 45 -1.29 -7.10 0.13
CA ARG A 45 0.06 -7.62 0.39
C ARG A 45 1.05 -6.52 0.74
N ILE A 46 0.98 -5.38 0.05
CA ILE A 46 1.88 -4.24 0.29
C ILE A 46 1.60 -3.59 1.64
N LEU A 47 0.33 -3.35 1.97
CA LEU A 47 -0.09 -2.77 3.25
C LEU A 47 0.35 -3.64 4.43
N LEU A 48 0.14 -4.96 4.32
CA LEU A 48 0.54 -5.90 5.38
C LEU A 48 2.07 -5.90 5.56
N ASN A 49 2.83 -5.97 4.47
CA ASN A 49 4.30 -5.93 4.53
C ASN A 49 4.82 -4.61 5.12
N HIS A 50 4.19 -3.48 4.79
CA HIS A 50 4.56 -2.19 5.38
C HIS A 50 4.27 -2.15 6.88
N ALA A 51 3.09 -2.64 7.29
CA ALA A 51 2.71 -2.70 8.70
C ALA A 51 3.68 -3.57 9.50
N ILE A 52 4.03 -4.77 9.00
CA ILE A 52 5.03 -5.65 9.62
C ILE A 52 6.37 -4.92 9.75
N ARG A 53 6.89 -4.31 8.69
CA ARG A 53 8.20 -3.62 8.76
C ARG A 53 8.23 -2.48 9.79
N ARG A 54 7.13 -1.74 9.96
CA ARG A 54 7.06 -0.60 10.88
C ARG A 54 6.82 -1.01 12.32
N LEU A 55 5.98 -2.04 12.54
CA LEU A 55 5.56 -2.48 13.87
C LEU A 55 6.45 -3.59 14.44
N THR A 56 7.17 -4.33 13.58
CA THR A 56 8.12 -5.37 13.98
C THR A 56 9.49 -5.09 13.34
N PRO A 57 10.17 -4.00 13.72
CA PRO A 57 11.52 -3.73 13.22
C PRO A 57 12.48 -4.85 13.65
N PRO A 58 13.51 -5.16 12.85
CA PRO A 58 14.51 -6.15 13.23
C PRO A 58 15.19 -5.74 14.55
N PRO A 59 15.63 -6.71 15.37
CA PRO A 59 16.37 -6.38 16.59
C PRO A 59 17.59 -5.53 16.24
N VAL A 60 17.78 -4.45 16.99
CA VAL A 60 18.98 -3.61 16.88
C VAL A 60 20.12 -4.41 17.51
N GLU A 61 21.12 -4.77 16.70
CA GLU A 61 22.38 -5.37 17.17
C GLU A 61 23.24 -4.37 17.96
#